data_AF-A0A2S3X8Z4-F1
#
_entry.id   AF-A0A2S3X8Z4-F1
#
_cell.length_a   1.000
_cell.length_b   1.000
_cell.length_c   1.000
_cell.angle_alpha   90.00
_cell.angle_beta   90.00
_cell.angle_gamma   90.00
#
_symmetry.space_group_name_H-M   'P 1'
#
loop_
_entity.id
_entity.type
_entity.pdbx_description
1 polymer ?
#
loop_
_entity_poly.entity_id
_entity_poly.type
_entity_poly.pdbx_seq_one_letter_code
_entity_poly.pdbx_strand_id
1 'polypeptide(L)'
;MEIVPSTTERGFALLEFSDLYGARCNVQLSSLAERAAIWLGVENAEPQIMASQAAALGVQTKETVGWVPYPIPDQVLLTTRMHLSREQVAALLPVLQRFAATGEVRA
;
A
#
# COMPACT_ATOMS: atom_id res chain seq x y z
N MET A 1 -9.97 -13.37 0.16
CA MET A 1 -9.93 -11.96 0.60
C MET A 1 -11.30 -11.36 0.36
N GLU A 2 -11.84 -10.66 1.36
CA GLU A 2 -13.07 -9.86 1.20
C GLU A 2 -12.70 -8.45 0.73
N ILE A 3 -13.53 -7.86 -0.13
CA ILE A 3 -13.40 -6.47 -0.57
C ILE A 3 -14.63 -5.72 -0.07
N VAL A 4 -14.41 -4.73 0.79
CA VAL A 4 -15.46 -3.98 1.47
C VAL A 4 -15.63 -2.61 0.80
N PRO A 5 -16.84 -2.26 0.30
CA PRO A 5 -17.11 -0.93 -0.24
C PRO A 5 -17.18 0.15 0.84
N SER A 6 -16.69 1.34 0.53
CA SER A 6 -16.66 2.50 1.41
C SER A 6 -16.63 3.80 0.58
N THR A 7 -16.58 4.94 1.25
CA THR A 7 -16.48 6.27 0.61
C THR A 7 -15.51 7.15 1.36
N THR A 8 -14.66 7.88 0.63
CA THR A 8 -13.81 8.91 1.24
C THR A 8 -14.63 10.07 1.78
N GLU A 9 -14.04 10.89 2.65
CA GLU A 9 -14.67 12.11 3.18
C GLU A 9 -15.10 13.09 2.08
N ARG A 10 -14.46 13.03 0.90
CA ARG A 10 -14.79 13.84 -0.28
C ARG A 10 -15.79 13.16 -1.23
N GLY A 11 -16.40 12.05 -0.83
CA GLY A 11 -17.45 11.35 -1.59
C GLY A 11 -16.96 10.45 -2.72
N PHE A 12 -15.65 10.22 -2.87
CA PHE A 12 -15.14 9.26 -3.87
C PHE A 12 -15.31 7.82 -3.42
N ALA A 13 -15.66 6.95 -4.37
CA ALA A 13 -15.75 5.51 -4.14
C ALA A 13 -14.40 4.92 -3.71
N LEU A 14 -14.44 4.07 -2.69
CA LEU A 14 -13.31 3.41 -2.08
C LEU A 14 -13.66 1.92 -1.92
N LEU A 15 -12.71 1.04 -2.23
CA LEU A 15 -12.80 -0.39 -1.94
C LEU A 15 -11.63 -0.75 -1.02
N GLU A 16 -11.91 -1.41 0.08
CA GLU A 16 -10.94 -1.71 1.13
C GLU A 16 -10.73 -3.23 1.25
N PHE A 17 -9.49 -3.63 1.54
CA PHE A 17 -9.11 -5.03 1.76
C PHE A 17 -7.80 -5.11 2.56
N SER A 18 -7.39 -6.32 2.93
CA SER A 18 -6.11 -6.57 3.62
C SER A 18 -5.23 -7.49 2.79
N ASP A 19 -3.92 -7.23 2.80
CA ASP A 19 -2.94 -8.13 2.18
C ASP A 19 -2.64 -9.35 3.07
N LEU A 20 -1.70 -10.20 2.62
CA LEU A 20 -1.30 -11.42 3.34
C LEU A 20 -0.65 -11.14 4.71
N TYR A 21 -0.09 -9.94 4.89
CA TYR A 21 0.52 -9.49 6.15
C TYR A 21 -0.47 -8.72 7.03
N GLY A 22 -1.74 -8.61 6.61
CA GLY A 22 -2.79 -7.90 7.33
C GLY A 22 -2.75 -6.38 7.14
N ALA A 23 -1.87 -5.85 6.28
CA ALA A 23 -1.79 -4.42 6.02
C ALA A 23 -3.06 -3.95 5.30
N ARG A 24 -3.66 -2.85 5.78
CA ARG A 24 -4.85 -2.26 5.17
C ARG A 24 -4.49 -1.67 3.80
N CYS A 25 -5.20 -2.13 2.79
CA CYS A 25 -5.04 -1.75 1.41
C CYS A 25 -6.35 -1.18 0.86
N ASN A 26 -6.26 -0.39 -0.20
CA ASN A 26 -7.45 0.10 -0.89
C ASN A 26 -7.26 0.33 -2.38
N VAL A 27 -8.40 0.38 -3.07
CA VAL A 27 -8.55 0.93 -4.42
C VAL A 27 -9.47 2.14 -4.33
N GLN A 28 -9.02 3.27 -4.86
CA GLN A 28 -9.78 4.52 -4.80
C GLN A 28 -9.79 5.21 -6.16
N LEU A 29 -10.94 5.74 -6.58
CA LEU A 29 -10.96 6.65 -7.74
C LEU A 29 -10.12 7.90 -7.46
N SER A 30 -9.24 8.22 -8.39
CA SER A 30 -8.44 9.44 -8.32
C SER A 30 -9.27 10.65 -8.71
N SER A 31 -8.99 11.79 -8.07
CA SER A 31 -9.54 13.09 -8.43
C SER A 31 -8.83 13.75 -9.62
N LEU A 32 -8.00 12.99 -10.37
CA LEU A 32 -7.28 13.49 -11.53
C LEU A 32 -8.27 13.86 -12.65
N ALA A 33 -8.34 15.15 -12.99
CA ALA A 33 -9.37 15.68 -13.88
C ALA A 33 -9.19 15.26 -15.35
N GLU A 34 -7.95 15.15 -15.81
CA GLU A 34 -7.62 14.97 -17.23
C GLU A 34 -7.77 13.53 -17.72
N ARG A 35 -7.70 12.55 -16.81
CA ARG A 35 -7.76 11.13 -17.15
C ARG A 35 -8.31 10.30 -16.00
N ALA A 36 -9.05 9.25 -16.35
CA ALA A 36 -9.48 8.26 -15.37
C ALA A 36 -8.27 7.50 -14.82
N ALA A 37 -8.11 7.58 -13.50
CA ALA A 37 -7.03 6.90 -12.78
C ALA A 37 -7.52 6.41 -11.41
N ILE A 38 -6.79 5.45 -10.85
CA ILE A 38 -7.03 4.91 -9.51
C ILE A 38 -5.77 5.02 -8.65
N TRP A 39 -5.97 5.12 -7.35
CA TRP A 39 -4.96 4.78 -6.36
C TRP A 39 -5.13 3.32 -5.96
N LEU A 40 -4.04 2.55 -5.92
CA LEU A 40 -4.03 1.14 -5.52
C LEU A 40 -2.80 0.84 -4.66
N GLY A 41 -3.00 0.27 -3.48
CA GLY A 41 -1.91 -0.24 -2.63
C GLY A 41 -2.20 -0.13 -1.14
N VAL A 42 -1.13 -0.21 -0.35
CA VAL A 42 -1.17 -0.10 1.12
C VAL A 42 -1.50 1.34 1.52
N GLU A 43 -2.39 1.49 2.50
CA GLU A 43 -2.85 2.81 2.96
C GLU A 43 -1.74 3.59 3.67
N ASN A 44 -0.99 2.96 4.58
CA ASN A 44 0.06 3.58 5.39
C ASN A 44 1.36 2.75 5.35
N ALA A 45 2.50 3.43 5.37
CA ALA A 45 3.80 2.77 5.19
C ALA A 45 4.29 1.99 6.42
N GLU A 46 3.74 2.30 7.61
CA GLU A 46 4.14 1.77 8.93
C GLU A 46 5.66 1.48 9.04
N PRO A 47 6.52 2.51 8.97
CA PRO A 47 7.97 2.30 8.91
C PRO A 47 8.49 1.58 10.16
N GLN A 48 9.41 0.64 9.95
CA GLN A 48 9.98 -0.17 11.01
C GLN A 48 11.51 -0.26 10.89
N ILE A 49 12.15 -0.52 12.02
CA ILE A 49 13.59 -0.79 12.12
C ILE A 49 13.83 -2.01 13.01
N MET A 50 14.89 -2.77 12.74
CA MET A 50 15.31 -3.84 13.64
C MET A 50 15.70 -3.25 15.00
N ALA A 51 15.20 -3.82 16.09
CA ALA A 51 15.44 -3.30 17.45
C ALA A 51 16.94 -3.14 17.76
N SER A 52 17.77 -4.08 17.29
CA SER A 52 19.24 -4.02 17.44
C SER A 52 19.92 -2.85 16.74
N GLN A 53 19.26 -2.23 15.76
CA GLN A 53 19.76 -1.09 14.98
C GLN A 53 19.14 0.24 15.42
N ALA A 54 18.12 0.23 16.27
CA ALA A 54 17.34 1.41 16.65
C ALA A 54 18.24 2.54 17.20
N ALA A 55 19.14 2.21 18.13
CA ALA A 55 20.04 3.19 18.75
C ALA A 55 20.96 3.89 17.73
N ALA A 56 21.41 3.19 16.69
CA ALA A 56 22.30 3.74 15.66
C ALA A 56 21.61 4.82 14.82
N LEU A 57 20.28 4.77 14.70
CA LEU A 57 19.47 5.78 14.01
C LEU A 57 18.72 6.70 14.98
N GLY A 58 19.14 6.75 16.25
CA GLY A 58 18.56 7.64 17.25
C GLY A 58 17.16 7.25 17.76
N VAL A 59 16.68 6.04 17.44
CA VAL A 59 15.40 5.53 17.90
C VAL A 59 15.57 4.87 19.27
N GLN A 60 14.80 5.35 20.24
CA GLN A 60 14.78 4.80 21.60
C GLN A 60 13.79 3.65 21.68
N THR A 61 14.23 2.48 22.10
CA THR A 61 13.39 1.32 22.38
C THR A 61 14.00 0.48 23.50
N LYS A 62 13.17 -0.28 24.21
CA LYS A 62 13.63 -1.28 25.19
C LYS A 62 13.80 -2.67 24.56
N GLU A 63 13.29 -2.84 23.35
CA GLU A 63 13.36 -4.13 22.67
C GLU A 63 14.77 -4.41 22.17
N THR A 64 15.13 -5.69 22.19
CA THR A 64 16.44 -6.16 21.75
C THR A 64 16.36 -7.08 20.52
N VAL A 65 15.15 -7.48 20.14
CA VAL A 65 14.86 -8.36 19.00
C VAL A 65 13.63 -7.86 18.25
N GLY A 66 13.49 -8.31 17.00
CA GLY A 66 12.32 -8.02 16.17
C GLY A 66 12.30 -6.60 15.59
N TRP A 67 11.16 -6.26 14.97
CA TRP A 67 10.92 -4.98 14.33
C TRP A 67 10.21 -4.03 15.31
N VAL A 68 10.70 -2.80 15.42
CA VAL A 68 10.09 -1.73 16.22
C VAL A 68 9.70 -0.56 15.30
N PRO A 69 8.71 0.26 15.68
CA PRO A 69 8.33 1.43 14.88
C PRO A 69 9.52 2.38 14.68
N TYR A 70 9.67 2.86 13.44
CA TYR A 70 10.63 3.89 13.10
C TYR A 70 9.88 5.23 12.93
N PRO A 71 10.08 6.20 13.83
CA PRO A 71 9.38 7.48 13.75
C PRO A 71 9.83 8.26 12.51
N ILE A 72 8.86 8.65 11.70
CA ILE A 72 9.06 9.56 10.57
C ILE A 72 8.42 10.90 10.94
N PRO A 73 9.12 12.04 10.77
CA PRO A 73 8.52 13.35 11.00
C PRO A 73 7.29 13.56 10.11
N ASP A 74 6.23 14.18 10.65
CA ASP A 74 4.97 14.41 9.95
C ASP A 74 5.12 15.25 8.66
N GLN A 75 6.21 16.00 8.53
CA GLN A 75 6.52 16.79 7.34
C GLN A 75 6.99 15.94 6.15
N VAL A 76 7.30 14.66 6.38
CA VAL A 76 7.78 13.75 5.34
C VAL A 76 6.60 13.01 4.72
N LEU A 77 6.43 13.18 3.41
CA LEU A 77 5.42 12.44 2.64
C LEU A 77 5.95 11.05 2.27
N LEU A 78 5.23 10.02 2.66
CA LEU A 78 5.47 8.64 2.23
C LEU A 78 4.44 8.23 1.17
N THR A 79 4.91 7.88 -0.02
CA THR A 79 4.02 7.39 -1.08
C THR A 79 3.99 5.86 -1.06
N THR A 80 2.82 5.28 -0.77
CA THR A 80 2.64 3.83 -0.63
C THR A 80 1.70 3.23 -1.68
N ARG A 81 0.91 4.06 -2.35
CA ARG A 81 -0.07 3.65 -3.36
C ARG A 81 0.41 4.02 -4.75
N MET A 82 0.18 3.13 -5.70
CA MET A 82 0.38 3.40 -7.12
C MET A 82 -0.76 4.28 -7.64
N HIS A 83 -0.45 5.26 -8.49
CA HIS A 83 -1.43 6.03 -9.25
C HIS A 83 -1.48 5.49 -10.68
N LEU A 84 -2.52 4.72 -10.99
CA LEU A 84 -2.59 3.94 -12.23
C LEU A 84 -3.66 4.46 -13.17
N SER A 85 -3.29 4.68 -14.43
CA SER A 85 -4.24 4.92 -15.51
C SER A 85 -4.92 3.61 -15.95
N ARG A 86 -5.99 3.73 -16.75
CA ARG A 86 -6.66 2.58 -17.38
C ARG A 86 -5.70 1.73 -18.22
N GLU A 87 -4.78 2.35 -18.95
CA GLU A 87 -3.80 1.67 -19.80
C GLU A 87 -2.80 0.86 -18.97
N GLN A 88 -2.31 1.45 -17.87
CA GLN A 88 -1.41 0.76 -16.95
C GLN A 88 -2.11 -0.43 -16.26
N VAL A 89 -3.37 -0.25 -15.83
CA VAL A 89 -4.18 -1.36 -15.31
C VAL A 89 -4.35 -2.45 -16.37
N ALA A 90 -4.68 -2.10 -17.60
CA ALA A 90 -4.83 -3.07 -18.70
C ALA A 90 -3.53 -3.85 -18.97
N ALA A 91 -2.37 -3.21 -18.84
CA ALA A 91 -1.07 -3.89 -18.98
C ALA A 91 -0.76 -4.84 -17.80
N LEU A 92 -1.22 -4.53 -16.59
CA LEU A 92 -1.02 -5.37 -15.40
C LEU A 92 -1.99 -6.56 -15.34
N LEU A 93 -3.21 -6.43 -15.88
CA LEU A 93 -4.25 -7.45 -15.78
C LEU A 93 -3.81 -8.85 -16.26
N PRO A 94 -3.15 -9.02 -17.43
CA PRO A 94 -2.69 -10.35 -17.86
C PRO A 94 -1.69 -10.99 -16.90
N VAL A 95 -0.84 -10.18 -16.26
CA VAL A 95 0.14 -10.65 -15.26
C VAL A 95 -0.59 -11.15 -14.01
N LEU A 96 -1.53 -10.36 -13.49
CA LEU A 96 -2.33 -10.72 -12.31
C LEU A 96 -3.22 -11.94 -12.56
N GLN A 97 -3.84 -12.03 -13.73
CA GLN A 97 -4.65 -13.17 -14.15
C GLN A 97 -3.82 -14.45 -14.23
N ARG A 98 -2.60 -14.37 -14.77
CA ARG A 98 -1.67 -15.51 -14.79
C ARG A 98 -1.31 -15.95 -13.38
N PHE A 99 -0.93 -15.02 -12.51
CA PHE A 99 -0.57 -15.33 -11.13
C PHE A 99 -1.73 -16.01 -10.41
N ALA A 100 -2.95 -15.48 -10.55
CA ALA A 100 -4.15 -16.09 -9.99
C ALA A 100 -4.40 -17.52 -10.50
N ALA A 101 -4.06 -17.81 -11.76
CA ALA A 101 -4.25 -19.13 -12.37
C ALA A 101 -3.12 -20.12 -12.08
N THR A 102 -1.89 -19.66 -11.89
CA THR A 102 -0.68 -20.52 -11.94
C THR A 102 0.29 -20.34 -10.77
N GLY A 103 0.20 -19.24 -10.02
CA GLY A 103 1.21 -18.83 -9.03
C GLY A 103 2.44 -18.13 -9.62
N GLU A 104 2.52 -17.98 -10.95
CA GLU A 104 3.66 -17.37 -11.65
C GLU A 104 3.30 -16.05 -12.32
N VAL A 105 4.25 -15.11 -12.40
CA VAL A 105 4.06 -13.79 -13.04
C VAL A 105 4.57 -13.71 -14.47
N ARG A 106 5.31 -14.72 -14.92
CA ARG A 106 5.84 -14.84 -16.28
C ARG A 106 5.62 -16.26 -16.80
N ALA A 107 5.75 -16.43 -18.12
CA ALA A 107 5.73 -17.74 -18.75
C ALA A 107 7.04 -18.50 -18.48
#